data_AF-R9MHM1-F1
#
_entry.id   AF-R9MHM1-F1
#
_cell.length_a   1.000
_cell.length_b   1.000
_cell.length_c   1.000
_cell.angle_alpha   90.00
_cell.angle_beta   90.00
_cell.angle_gamma   90.00
#
_symmetry.space_group_name_H-M   'P 1'
#
loop_
_entity.id
_entity.type
_entity.pdbx_description
1 polymer ?
#
loop_
_entity_poly.entity_id
_entity_poly.type
_entity_poly.pdbx_seq_one_letter_code
_entity_poly.pdbx_strand_id
1 'polypeptide(L)'
;MTKFEDQARFHPLKFLAAIAEETEVYEQTKVLKVEGTKVKTARGTVTAGHIVFAAHFPFVNVPGYYFARMYQERSYVTALEGAKRPEGMYLGIDPDGLSFRTCGNLLLLGGGSHRTGLNQGNTPGGGCRYGALRARAQEIYPGCREVLKWSAQDCMTLDGLPYIGRFSARKPNWYVATGFGKWGMTTSMVSARVLTAMIGGQECPEADIFSPQRHFTAQAAKKLAIHGAHTVKGLTKHILPCGNKNITENCPHMGCRLEWNPDEESYDCPCHGSRFDREGHLIDGPAQNDCKRRKMQE
;
A
#
# COMPACT_ATOMS: atom_id res chain seq x y z
N MET A 1 1.34 -27.51 -10.04
CA MET A 1 0.31 -26.52 -9.67
C MET A 1 -0.16 -26.85 -8.27
N THR A 2 0.04 -25.97 -7.30
CA THR A 2 -0.46 -26.16 -5.93
C THR A 2 -1.88 -25.66 -5.85
N LYS A 3 -2.80 -26.45 -5.30
CA LYS A 3 -4.21 -26.10 -5.13
C LYS A 3 -4.52 -25.98 -3.64
N PHE A 4 -5.23 -24.92 -3.28
CA PHE A 4 -5.84 -24.76 -1.97
C PHE A 4 -7.36 -24.90 -2.14
N GLU A 5 -7.94 -25.88 -1.45
CA GLU A 5 -9.38 -26.12 -1.43
C GLU A 5 -10.09 -25.12 -0.51
N ASP A 6 -11.42 -25.04 -0.61
CA ASP A 6 -12.29 -24.28 0.31
C ASP A 6 -11.99 -22.77 0.42
N GLN A 7 -11.51 -22.18 -0.68
CA GLN A 7 -11.26 -20.75 -0.75
C GLN A 7 -12.57 -19.95 -0.84
N ALA A 8 -12.71 -18.97 0.05
CA ALA A 8 -13.78 -17.99 -0.04
C ALA A 8 -13.49 -16.92 -1.11
N ARG A 9 -14.54 -16.51 -1.84
CA ARG A 9 -14.49 -15.38 -2.77
C ARG A 9 -15.70 -14.50 -2.58
N PHE A 10 -15.47 -13.25 -2.21
CA PHE A 10 -16.53 -12.27 -1.98
C PHE A 10 -16.14 -10.88 -2.50
N HIS A 11 -17.12 -10.00 -2.63
CA HIS A 11 -16.90 -8.62 -3.02
C HIS A 11 -16.41 -7.83 -1.79
N PRO A 12 -15.16 -7.33 -1.77
CA PRO A 12 -14.58 -6.75 -0.56
C PRO A 12 -15.36 -5.53 -0.05
N LEU A 13 -15.83 -4.64 -0.94
CA LEU A 13 -16.60 -3.47 -0.51
C LEU A 13 -17.99 -3.81 0.05
N LYS A 14 -18.67 -4.84 -0.45
CA LYS A 14 -19.97 -5.26 0.09
C LYS A 14 -19.80 -5.89 1.47
N PHE A 15 -18.72 -6.67 1.64
CA PHE A 15 -18.34 -7.23 2.93
C PHE A 15 -18.00 -6.13 3.94
N LEU A 16 -17.20 -5.13 3.54
CA LEU A 16 -16.86 -4.00 4.41
C LEU A 16 -18.07 -3.12 4.74
N ALA A 17 -18.97 -2.88 3.78
CA ALA A 17 -20.19 -2.11 4.01
C ALA A 17 -21.04 -2.73 5.14
N ALA A 18 -21.26 -4.05 5.10
CA ALA A 18 -22.00 -4.76 6.14
C ALA A 18 -21.33 -4.67 7.51
N ILE A 19 -19.99 -4.73 7.59
CA ILE A 19 -19.27 -4.58 8.86
C ILE A 19 -19.30 -3.14 9.37
N ALA A 20 -19.28 -2.16 8.47
CA ALA A 20 -19.27 -0.75 8.83
C ALA A 20 -20.60 -0.32 9.50
N GLU A 21 -21.71 -1.02 9.24
CA GLU A 21 -23.00 -0.77 9.89
C GLU A 21 -22.95 -1.03 11.41
N GLU A 22 -22.03 -1.87 11.88
CA GLU A 22 -21.86 -2.22 13.30
C GLU A 22 -20.97 -1.24 14.08
N THR A 23 -20.52 -0.16 13.46
CA THR A 23 -19.61 0.81 14.09
C THR A 23 -19.89 2.24 13.64
N GLU A 24 -19.53 3.21 14.48
CA GLU A 24 -19.67 4.62 14.12
C GLU A 24 -18.54 5.06 13.19
N VAL A 25 -18.90 5.54 11.99
CA VAL A 25 -17.95 5.96 10.97
C VAL A 25 -18.05 7.46 10.74
N TYR A 26 -16.94 8.17 10.97
CA TYR A 26 -16.81 9.59 10.69
C TYR A 26 -16.02 9.82 9.40
N GLU A 27 -16.73 10.06 8.31
CA GLU A 27 -16.12 10.37 7.01
C GLU A 27 -15.60 11.82 6.96
N GLN A 28 -14.75 12.12 5.96
CA GLN A 28 -14.15 13.45 5.75
C GLN A 28 -13.45 14.03 7.00
N THR A 29 -12.98 13.14 7.87
CA THR A 29 -12.42 13.48 9.19
C THR A 29 -10.99 12.97 9.28
N LYS A 30 -10.12 13.50 8.39
CA LYS A 30 -8.70 13.12 8.35
C LYS A 30 -8.04 13.41 9.70
N VAL A 31 -7.43 12.38 10.28
CA VAL A 31 -6.61 12.52 11.49
C VAL A 31 -5.30 13.20 11.11
N LEU A 32 -4.99 14.30 11.79
CA LEU A 32 -3.80 15.11 11.53
C LEU A 32 -2.69 14.83 12.56
N LYS A 33 -3.08 14.51 13.79
CA LYS A 33 -2.14 14.28 14.90
C LYS A 33 -2.74 13.38 15.97
N VAL A 34 -1.89 12.60 16.63
CA VAL A 34 -2.27 11.82 17.82
C VAL A 34 -1.30 12.12 18.95
N GLU A 35 -1.83 12.47 20.12
CA GLU A 35 -1.06 12.84 21.33
C GLU A 35 -1.69 12.25 22.57
N GLY A 36 -1.03 11.25 23.17
CA GLY A 36 -1.60 10.53 24.32
C GLY A 36 -2.91 9.84 23.92
N THR A 37 -4.01 10.21 24.56
CA THR A 37 -5.36 9.72 24.27
C THR A 37 -6.12 10.59 23.25
N LYS A 38 -5.53 11.69 22.77
CA LYS A 38 -6.19 12.68 21.91
C LYS A 38 -5.87 12.43 20.45
N VAL A 39 -6.91 12.31 19.63
CA VAL A 39 -6.87 12.20 18.16
C VAL A 39 -7.39 13.52 17.59
N LYS A 40 -6.51 14.30 16.97
CA LYS A 40 -6.80 15.64 16.44
C LYS A 40 -7.10 15.58 14.96
N THR A 41 -8.16 16.27 14.55
CA THR A 41 -8.62 16.43 13.18
C THR A 41 -8.77 17.91 12.87
N ALA A 42 -9.09 18.28 11.63
CA ALA A 42 -9.41 19.66 11.28
C ALA A 42 -10.71 20.17 11.93
N ARG A 43 -11.60 19.26 12.35
CA ARG A 43 -12.96 19.57 12.82
C ARG A 43 -13.13 19.45 14.34
N GLY A 44 -12.13 18.94 15.04
CA GLY A 44 -12.21 18.71 16.47
C GLY A 44 -11.22 17.66 16.97
N THR A 45 -11.34 17.32 18.25
CA THR A 45 -10.50 16.33 18.92
C THR A 45 -11.36 15.23 19.52
N VAL A 46 -11.04 13.99 19.22
CA VAL A 46 -11.62 12.80 19.85
C VAL A 46 -10.68 12.31 20.95
N THR A 47 -11.22 11.90 22.09
CA THR A 47 -10.44 11.28 23.16
C THR A 47 -10.79 9.80 23.25
N ALA A 48 -9.79 8.92 23.28
CA ALA A 48 -9.98 7.48 23.34
C ALA A 48 -8.99 6.82 24.31
N GLY A 49 -9.46 5.80 25.04
CA GLY A 49 -8.61 5.00 25.94
C GLY A 49 -7.60 4.14 25.19
N HIS A 50 -8.00 3.60 24.04
CA HIS A 50 -7.18 2.81 23.12
C HIS A 50 -7.27 3.39 21.70
N ILE A 51 -6.15 3.42 20.98
CA ILE A 51 -6.09 3.97 19.62
C ILE A 51 -5.46 2.94 18.69
N VAL A 52 -6.17 2.57 17.62
CA VAL A 52 -5.68 1.64 16.59
C VAL A 52 -5.35 2.40 15.32
N PHE A 53 -4.09 2.32 14.89
CA PHE A 53 -3.62 2.86 13.62
C PHE A 53 -3.80 1.82 12.51
N ALA A 54 -4.91 1.91 11.77
CA ALA A 54 -5.26 1.06 10.63
C ALA A 54 -5.33 1.84 9.30
N ALA A 55 -4.48 2.86 9.14
CA ALA A 55 -4.53 3.84 8.06
C ALA A 55 -3.70 3.46 6.82
N HIS A 56 -3.65 2.17 6.46
CA HIS A 56 -2.78 1.61 5.43
C HIS A 56 -1.27 1.75 5.75
N PHE A 57 -0.69 2.95 5.69
CA PHE A 57 0.66 3.27 6.15
C PHE A 57 0.62 4.19 7.39
N PRO A 58 1.31 3.88 8.49
CA PRO A 58 1.30 4.73 9.67
C PRO A 58 1.85 6.14 9.38
N PHE A 59 1.00 7.16 9.52
CA PHE A 59 1.38 8.57 9.32
C PHE A 59 2.19 9.15 10.50
N VAL A 60 2.19 8.46 11.65
CA VAL A 60 3.00 8.84 12.81
C VAL A 60 4.40 8.24 12.66
N ASN A 61 5.40 9.11 12.49
CA ASN A 61 6.79 8.69 12.31
C ASN A 61 7.45 8.22 13.62
N VAL A 62 7.14 8.88 14.74
CA VAL A 62 7.74 8.61 16.05
C VAL A 62 6.66 8.54 17.13
N PRO A 63 6.68 7.53 18.01
CA PRO A 63 7.62 6.40 18.05
C PRO A 63 7.35 5.36 16.94
N GLY A 64 8.16 4.30 16.86
CA GLY A 64 7.88 3.13 16.01
C GLY A 64 8.62 3.10 14.66
N TYR A 65 8.93 4.26 14.06
CA TYR A 65 9.78 4.38 12.87
C TYR A 65 9.34 3.47 11.70
N TYR A 66 8.02 3.31 11.49
CA TYR A 66 7.46 2.42 10.47
C TYR A 66 7.97 2.75 9.06
N PHE A 67 8.24 4.03 8.79
CA PHE A 67 8.82 4.48 7.53
C PHE A 67 10.16 3.81 7.18
N ALA A 68 10.97 3.46 8.18
CA ALA A 68 12.27 2.84 7.95
C ALA A 68 12.18 1.33 7.64
N ARG A 69 11.03 0.70 7.91
CA ARG A 69 10.86 -0.76 7.88
C ARG A 69 9.69 -1.22 7.02
N MET A 70 9.22 -0.35 6.13
CA MET A 70 8.13 -0.58 5.20
C MET A 70 8.38 0.17 3.89
N TYR A 71 7.80 -0.33 2.82
CA TYR A 71 7.83 0.31 1.50
C TYR A 71 6.57 -0.06 0.71
N GLN A 72 6.31 0.66 -0.39
CA GLN A 72 5.06 0.55 -1.13
C GLN A 72 5.32 -0.11 -2.48
N GLU A 73 4.49 -1.08 -2.84
CA GLU A 73 4.43 -1.64 -4.18
C GLU A 73 3.15 -1.22 -4.89
N ARG A 74 3.22 -1.04 -6.20
CA ARG A 74 2.04 -0.88 -7.06
C ARG A 74 1.78 -2.19 -7.78
N SER A 75 0.50 -2.50 -7.96
CA SER A 75 0.01 -3.64 -8.75
C SER A 75 -1.16 -3.19 -9.63
N TYR A 76 -1.34 -3.80 -10.81
CA TYR A 76 -2.29 -3.34 -11.82
C TYR A 76 -3.29 -4.43 -12.14
N VAL A 77 -4.53 -4.04 -12.43
CA VAL A 77 -5.62 -4.94 -12.78
C VAL A 77 -6.35 -4.40 -13.99
N THR A 78 -6.70 -5.31 -14.91
CA THR A 78 -7.63 -5.05 -16.01
C THR A 78 -8.81 -6.03 -15.92
N ALA A 79 -10.02 -5.54 -16.21
CA ALA A 79 -11.20 -6.37 -16.33
C ALA A 79 -11.51 -6.61 -17.80
N LEU A 80 -11.62 -7.88 -18.17
CA LEU A 80 -11.73 -8.34 -19.54
C LEU A 80 -13.11 -8.96 -19.80
N GLU A 81 -13.74 -8.53 -20.87
CA GLU A 81 -14.89 -9.18 -21.49
C GLU A 81 -14.43 -10.09 -22.63
N GLY A 82 -15.14 -11.19 -22.89
CA GLY A 82 -14.80 -12.16 -23.95
C GLY A 82 -13.62 -13.10 -23.64
N ALA A 83 -12.98 -12.97 -22.47
CA ALA A 83 -11.96 -13.90 -22.01
C ALA A 83 -12.57 -15.19 -21.42
N LYS A 84 -11.86 -16.32 -21.55
CA LYS A 84 -12.26 -17.56 -20.88
C LYS A 84 -12.22 -17.36 -19.37
N ARG A 85 -13.29 -17.79 -18.69
CA ARG A 85 -13.46 -17.64 -17.24
C ARG A 85 -13.00 -18.92 -16.55
N PRO A 86 -11.85 -18.94 -15.86
CA PRO A 86 -11.40 -20.13 -15.16
C PRO A 86 -12.26 -20.40 -13.92
N GLU A 87 -12.32 -21.68 -13.53
CA GLU A 87 -12.96 -22.11 -12.29
C GLU A 87 -11.99 -21.86 -11.12
N GLY A 88 -12.32 -20.89 -10.26
CA GLY A 88 -11.51 -20.52 -9.10
C GLY A 88 -10.64 -19.27 -9.32
N MET A 89 -9.58 -19.17 -8.52
CA MET A 89 -8.61 -18.06 -8.53
C MET A 89 -7.21 -18.63 -8.74
N TYR A 90 -6.40 -17.96 -9.55
CA TYR A 90 -5.05 -18.39 -9.89
C TYR A 90 -4.05 -17.27 -9.63
N LEU A 91 -2.87 -17.64 -9.16
CA LEU A 91 -1.77 -16.72 -8.91
C LEU A 91 -0.49 -17.33 -9.48
N GLY A 92 0.13 -16.64 -10.43
CA GLY A 92 1.47 -16.95 -10.91
C GLY A 92 2.50 -16.62 -9.83
N ILE A 93 3.48 -17.51 -9.65
CA ILE A 93 4.54 -17.36 -8.64
C ILE A 93 5.81 -16.71 -9.20
N ASP A 94 5.88 -16.58 -10.53
CA ASP A 94 7.01 -15.96 -11.22
C ASP A 94 7.08 -14.45 -10.94
N PRO A 95 8.25 -13.79 -11.08
CA PRO A 95 8.38 -12.35 -10.88
C PRO A 95 7.40 -11.50 -11.70
N ASP A 96 7.07 -11.94 -12.92
CA ASP A 96 6.08 -11.32 -13.80
C ASP A 96 4.74 -12.10 -13.80
N GLY A 97 4.48 -12.83 -12.72
CA GLY A 97 3.30 -13.66 -12.54
C GLY A 97 1.99 -12.88 -12.66
N LEU A 98 1.01 -13.52 -13.30
CA LEU A 98 -0.34 -12.97 -13.46
C LEU A 98 -1.29 -13.58 -12.44
N SER A 99 -2.26 -12.81 -11.97
CA SER A 99 -3.38 -13.31 -11.19
C SER A 99 -4.67 -13.30 -12.02
N PHE A 100 -5.50 -14.32 -11.80
CA PHE A 100 -6.75 -14.50 -12.53
C PHE A 100 -7.88 -14.70 -11.53
N ARG A 101 -8.94 -13.90 -11.66
CA ARG A 101 -10.13 -14.01 -10.82
C ARG A 101 -11.37 -13.63 -11.62
N THR A 102 -12.42 -14.44 -11.55
CA THR A 102 -13.69 -14.10 -12.21
C THR A 102 -14.58 -13.20 -11.34
N CYS A 103 -15.29 -12.27 -11.98
CA CYS A 103 -16.28 -11.39 -11.39
C CYS A 103 -17.47 -11.22 -12.36
N GLY A 104 -18.58 -11.94 -12.10
CA GLY A 104 -19.71 -11.97 -13.03
C GLY A 104 -19.32 -12.53 -14.41
N ASN A 105 -19.54 -11.73 -15.46
CA ASN A 105 -19.14 -12.04 -16.84
C ASN A 105 -17.69 -11.62 -17.15
N LEU A 106 -16.99 -10.95 -16.24
CA LEU A 106 -15.64 -10.43 -16.45
C LEU A 106 -14.56 -11.36 -15.89
N LEU A 107 -13.40 -11.36 -16.55
CA LEU A 107 -12.15 -11.87 -15.98
C LEU A 107 -11.30 -10.70 -15.48
N LEU A 108 -10.93 -10.73 -14.21
CA LEU A 108 -9.93 -9.82 -13.65
C LEU A 108 -8.56 -10.45 -13.85
N LEU A 109 -7.71 -9.76 -14.60
CA LEU A 109 -6.31 -10.11 -14.81
C LEU A 109 -5.44 -9.11 -14.06
N GLY A 110 -4.62 -9.57 -13.12
CA GLY A 110 -3.72 -8.73 -12.33
C GLY A 110 -2.25 -9.02 -12.62
N GLY A 111 -1.39 -8.01 -12.48
CA GLY A 111 0.05 -8.16 -12.71
C GLY A 111 0.83 -6.84 -12.59
N GLY A 112 2.03 -6.81 -13.16
CA GLY A 112 2.84 -5.59 -13.29
C GLY A 112 3.34 -5.01 -11.96
N SER A 113 3.56 -5.89 -10.98
CA SER A 113 3.95 -5.49 -9.62
C SER A 113 5.34 -4.87 -9.59
N HIS A 114 5.50 -3.74 -8.91
CA HIS A 114 6.80 -3.09 -8.75
C HIS A 114 6.79 -2.11 -7.58
N ARG A 115 7.97 -1.68 -7.13
CA ARG A 115 8.08 -0.65 -6.10
C ARG A 115 7.56 0.69 -6.63
N THR A 116 6.72 1.35 -5.85
CA THR A 116 6.17 2.68 -6.14
C THR A 116 7.29 3.66 -6.49
N GLY A 117 7.08 4.50 -7.51
CA GLY A 117 8.08 5.47 -7.99
C GLY A 117 9.26 4.86 -8.77
N LEU A 118 9.31 3.54 -8.98
CA LEU A 118 10.32 2.87 -9.81
C LEU A 118 9.68 2.31 -11.10
N ASN A 119 8.92 3.16 -11.78
CA ASN A 119 8.11 2.78 -12.93
C ASN A 119 8.96 2.61 -14.20
N GLN A 120 10.20 3.10 -14.20
CA GLN A 120 11.09 3.23 -15.38
C GLN A 120 12.19 2.16 -15.50
N GLY A 121 12.07 1.01 -14.83
CA GLY A 121 13.02 -0.09 -15.01
C GLY A 121 12.74 -0.89 -16.29
N ASN A 122 13.80 -1.29 -17.02
CA ASN A 122 13.87 -2.15 -18.22
C ASN A 122 12.78 -3.23 -18.32
N THR A 123 11.56 -2.82 -18.59
CA THR A 123 10.44 -3.71 -18.90
C THR A 123 10.11 -3.51 -20.37
N PRO A 124 9.97 -4.61 -21.13
CA PRO A 124 9.46 -4.53 -22.49
C PRO A 124 8.12 -3.78 -22.45
N GLY A 125 8.05 -2.60 -23.08
CA GLY A 125 6.89 -1.71 -23.00
C GLY A 125 7.11 -0.35 -22.31
N GLY A 126 8.35 0.01 -21.94
CA GLY A 126 8.71 1.42 -21.67
C GLY A 126 8.05 2.04 -20.43
N GLY A 127 7.70 1.24 -19.43
CA GLY A 127 7.11 1.72 -18.18
C GLY A 127 5.58 1.84 -18.17
N CYS A 128 4.88 1.41 -19.23
CA CYS A 128 3.41 1.34 -19.25
C CYS A 128 2.90 -0.04 -18.79
N ARG A 129 2.50 -0.15 -17.52
CA ARG A 129 2.06 -1.39 -16.88
C ARG A 129 0.70 -1.86 -17.40
N TYR A 130 -0.24 -0.94 -17.64
CA TYR A 130 -1.52 -1.30 -18.24
C TYR A 130 -1.34 -1.81 -19.67
N GLY A 131 -0.43 -1.21 -20.44
CA GLY A 131 -0.09 -1.66 -21.79
C GLY A 131 0.46 -3.08 -21.82
N ALA A 132 1.43 -3.37 -20.94
CA ALA A 132 1.97 -4.73 -20.80
C ALA A 132 0.88 -5.74 -20.39
N LEU A 133 0.01 -5.39 -19.44
CA LEU A 133 -1.08 -6.25 -18.99
C LEU A 133 -2.09 -6.53 -20.11
N ARG A 134 -2.40 -5.52 -20.93
CA ARG A 134 -3.28 -5.67 -22.11
C ARG A 134 -2.64 -6.54 -23.19
N ALA A 135 -1.34 -6.40 -23.44
CA ALA A 135 -0.62 -7.27 -24.37
C ALA A 135 -0.71 -8.74 -23.93
N ARG A 136 -0.42 -9.02 -22.64
CA ARG A 136 -0.59 -10.36 -22.06
C ARG A 136 -2.03 -10.87 -22.15
N ALA A 137 -3.02 -10.00 -21.92
CA ALA A 137 -4.43 -10.37 -22.06
C ALA A 137 -4.77 -10.82 -23.48
N GLN A 138 -4.31 -10.09 -24.51
CA GLN A 138 -4.53 -10.46 -25.91
C GLN A 138 -3.80 -11.74 -26.32
N GLU A 139 -2.60 -11.98 -25.79
CA GLU A 139 -1.86 -13.22 -26.04
C GLU A 139 -2.59 -14.45 -25.48
N ILE A 140 -3.13 -14.36 -24.27
CA ILE A 140 -3.79 -15.49 -23.59
C ILE A 140 -5.23 -15.65 -24.08
N TYR A 141 -5.93 -14.54 -24.33
CA TYR A 141 -7.34 -14.52 -24.75
C TYR A 141 -7.51 -13.59 -25.98
N PRO A 142 -7.16 -14.08 -27.18
CA PRO A 142 -7.32 -13.30 -28.40
C PRO A 142 -8.77 -12.82 -28.59
N GLY A 143 -8.95 -11.53 -28.85
CA GLY A 143 -10.27 -10.92 -29.05
C GLY A 143 -10.99 -10.51 -27.76
N CYS A 144 -10.37 -10.67 -26.58
CA CYS A 144 -10.92 -10.08 -25.36
C CYS A 144 -10.89 -8.55 -25.42
N ARG A 145 -11.77 -7.90 -24.63
CA ARG A 145 -11.84 -6.44 -24.55
C ARG A 145 -11.64 -5.98 -23.12
N GLU A 146 -10.69 -5.07 -22.90
CA GLU A 146 -10.57 -4.35 -21.64
C GLU A 146 -11.76 -3.40 -21.48
N VAL A 147 -12.51 -3.57 -20.39
CA VAL A 147 -13.67 -2.72 -20.07
C VAL A 147 -13.41 -1.81 -18.87
N LEU A 148 -12.54 -2.21 -17.96
CA LEU A 148 -12.15 -1.44 -16.78
C LEU A 148 -10.68 -1.70 -16.46
N LYS A 149 -10.03 -0.74 -15.80
CA LYS A 149 -8.67 -0.89 -15.28
C LYS A 149 -8.50 -0.08 -14.00
N TRP A 150 -7.70 -0.59 -13.08
CA TRP A 150 -7.31 0.13 -11.87
C TRP A 150 -6.01 -0.46 -11.32
N SER A 151 -5.44 0.21 -10.32
CA SER A 151 -4.24 -0.25 -9.64
C SER A 151 -4.43 -0.16 -8.13
N ALA A 152 -3.58 -0.89 -7.42
CA ALA A 152 -3.51 -0.91 -5.97
C ALA A 152 -2.13 -0.43 -5.52
N GLN A 153 -2.08 0.04 -4.28
CA GLN A 153 -0.83 0.31 -3.57
C GLN A 153 -0.81 -0.58 -2.34
N ASP A 154 0.23 -1.42 -2.22
CA ASP A 154 0.36 -2.41 -1.16
C ASP A 154 1.48 -1.98 -0.20
N CYS A 155 1.18 -1.94 1.09
CA CYS A 155 2.18 -1.73 2.13
C CYS A 155 2.95 -3.03 2.41
N MET A 156 4.22 -3.06 2.02
CA MET A 156 5.11 -4.20 2.17
C MET A 156 5.97 -4.05 3.42
N THR A 157 6.12 -5.14 4.17
CA THR A 157 7.10 -5.25 5.26
C THR A 157 8.37 -5.95 4.78
N LEU A 158 9.44 -5.84 5.55
CA LEU A 158 10.74 -6.40 5.18
C LEU A 158 10.78 -7.92 5.23
N ASP A 159 10.03 -8.52 6.15
CA ASP A 159 9.97 -9.97 6.37
C ASP A 159 8.73 -10.63 5.73
N GLY A 160 7.82 -9.85 5.14
CA GLY A 160 6.58 -10.35 4.55
C GLY A 160 5.48 -10.63 5.57
N LEU A 161 5.72 -10.40 6.87
CA LEU A 161 4.70 -10.49 7.91
C LEU A 161 4.15 -9.10 8.24
N PRO A 162 2.84 -8.96 8.47
CA PRO A 162 2.28 -7.67 8.84
C PRO A 162 2.71 -7.24 10.25
N TYR A 163 2.56 -5.95 10.56
CA TYR A 163 2.73 -5.43 11.91
C TYR A 163 1.34 -5.33 12.55
N ILE A 164 1.10 -6.16 13.56
CA ILE A 164 -0.16 -6.24 14.30
C ILE A 164 0.17 -6.27 15.80
N GLY A 165 -0.33 -5.30 16.55
CA GLY A 165 -0.15 -5.24 18.00
C GLY A 165 0.21 -3.85 18.49
N ARG A 166 0.93 -3.74 19.61
CA ARG A 166 1.29 -2.43 20.20
C ARG A 166 2.14 -1.60 19.24
N PHE A 167 1.71 -0.36 19.00
CA PHE A 167 2.36 0.57 18.09
C PHE A 167 3.82 0.83 18.48
N SER A 168 4.09 0.95 19.79
CA SER A 168 5.42 1.05 20.38
C SER A 168 5.38 0.69 21.85
N ALA A 169 6.48 0.14 22.39
CA ALA A 169 6.65 -0.11 23.83
C ALA A 169 6.42 1.15 24.71
N ARG A 170 6.67 2.35 24.16
CA ARG A 170 6.47 3.63 24.87
C ARG A 170 5.02 4.13 24.87
N LYS A 171 4.12 3.48 24.14
CA LYS A 171 2.72 3.87 23.95
C LYS A 171 1.83 2.64 24.13
N PRO A 172 1.62 2.17 25.38
CA PRO A 172 0.98 0.87 25.65
C PRO A 172 -0.46 0.78 25.13
N ASN A 173 -1.16 1.92 25.00
CA ASN A 173 -2.54 1.98 24.53
C ASN A 173 -2.67 2.36 23.05
N TRP A 174 -1.55 2.42 22.33
CA TRP A 174 -1.56 2.58 20.88
C TRP A 174 -1.29 1.24 20.23
N TYR A 175 -2.06 0.91 19.21
CA TYR A 175 -1.96 -0.34 18.45
C TYR A 175 -1.85 -0.04 16.96
N VAL A 176 -1.33 -0.98 16.19
CA VAL A 176 -1.22 -0.84 14.73
C VAL A 176 -1.73 -2.12 14.07
N ALA A 177 -2.31 -1.95 12.88
CA ALA A 177 -2.55 -3.02 11.93
C ALA A 177 -2.15 -2.50 10.55
N THR A 178 -1.01 -2.95 10.03
CA THR A 178 -0.43 -2.43 8.79
C THR A 178 0.50 -3.45 8.14
N GLY A 179 0.95 -3.17 6.92
CA GLY A 179 1.94 -4.00 6.25
C GLY A 179 1.37 -5.33 5.74
N PHE A 180 0.08 -5.36 5.39
CA PHE A 180 -0.60 -6.58 4.94
C PHE A 180 -0.12 -7.10 3.58
N GLY A 181 0.73 -6.34 2.89
CA GLY A 181 1.10 -6.61 1.51
C GLY A 181 -0.14 -6.84 0.67
N LYS A 182 -0.14 -7.93 -0.10
CA LYS A 182 -1.23 -8.30 -1.02
C LYS A 182 -2.31 -9.17 -0.39
N TRP A 183 -2.23 -9.41 0.93
CA TRP A 183 -3.05 -10.38 1.65
C TRP A 183 -3.95 -9.71 2.71
N GLY A 184 -4.38 -8.47 2.46
CA GLY A 184 -5.16 -7.67 3.41
C GLY A 184 -6.48 -8.32 3.83
N MET A 185 -7.17 -9.04 2.94
CA MET A 185 -8.45 -9.67 3.28
C MET A 185 -8.32 -10.79 4.31
N THR A 186 -7.21 -11.53 4.32
CA THR A 186 -6.99 -12.61 5.29
C THR A 186 -6.33 -12.08 6.56
N THR A 187 -5.31 -11.24 6.41
CA THR A 187 -4.54 -10.70 7.54
C THR A 187 -5.30 -9.66 8.36
N SER A 188 -6.33 -9.01 7.82
CA SER A 188 -7.24 -8.15 8.58
C SER A 188 -8.02 -8.94 9.64
N MET A 189 -8.42 -10.18 9.33
CA MET A 189 -9.13 -11.05 10.29
C MET A 189 -8.22 -11.49 11.42
N VAL A 190 -6.95 -11.77 11.13
CA VAL A 190 -5.92 -12.01 12.15
C VAL A 190 -5.73 -10.76 13.00
N SER A 191 -5.68 -9.58 12.37
CA SER A 191 -5.54 -8.31 13.06
C SER A 191 -6.69 -8.05 14.03
N ALA A 192 -7.92 -8.28 13.62
CA ALA A 192 -9.10 -8.14 14.47
C ALA A 192 -8.98 -9.04 15.71
N ARG A 193 -8.68 -10.34 15.52
CA ARG A 193 -8.51 -11.29 16.64
C ARG A 193 -7.42 -10.84 17.63
N VAL A 194 -6.23 -10.54 17.12
CA VAL A 194 -5.07 -10.15 17.95
C VAL A 194 -5.37 -8.86 18.71
N LEU A 195 -5.86 -7.83 18.02
CA LEU A 195 -6.08 -6.52 18.64
C LEU A 195 -7.23 -6.54 19.64
N THR A 196 -8.32 -7.25 19.35
CA THR A 196 -9.41 -7.44 20.30
C THR A 196 -8.93 -8.14 21.57
N ALA A 197 -8.15 -9.23 21.44
CA ALA A 197 -7.58 -9.92 22.60
C ALA A 197 -6.66 -8.98 23.41
N MET A 198 -5.76 -8.26 22.75
CA MET A 198 -4.85 -7.33 23.43
C MET A 198 -5.57 -6.17 24.15
N ILE A 199 -6.63 -5.62 23.55
CA ILE A 199 -7.42 -4.53 24.15
C ILE A 199 -8.28 -5.08 25.30
N GLY A 200 -8.85 -6.27 25.14
CA GLY A 200 -9.63 -6.96 26.16
C GLY A 200 -8.81 -7.62 27.29
N GLY A 201 -7.48 -7.54 27.24
CA GLY A 201 -6.60 -8.18 28.23
C GLY A 201 -6.58 -9.70 28.16
N GLN A 202 -6.94 -10.28 27.02
CA GLN A 202 -6.95 -11.72 26.77
C GLN A 202 -5.63 -12.17 26.13
N GLU A 203 -5.25 -13.42 26.38
CA GLU A 203 -4.10 -14.03 25.71
C GLU A 203 -4.43 -14.33 24.24
N CYS A 204 -3.44 -14.13 23.38
CA CYS A 204 -3.47 -14.54 21.98
C CYS A 204 -2.09 -15.08 21.62
N PRO A 205 -1.88 -16.40 21.64
CA PRO A 205 -0.57 -17.02 21.45
C PRO A 205 0.12 -16.61 20.14
N GLU A 206 -0.63 -16.32 19.10
CA GLU A 206 -0.10 -15.97 17.78
C GLU A 206 0.32 -14.49 17.67
N ALA A 207 0.01 -13.66 18.67
CA ALA A 207 0.24 -12.22 18.63
C ALA A 207 1.73 -11.86 18.45
N ASP A 208 2.63 -12.62 19.07
CA ASP A 208 4.07 -12.34 19.04
C ASP A 208 4.67 -12.44 17.64
N ILE A 209 4.10 -13.31 16.79
CA ILE A 209 4.53 -13.49 15.40
C ILE A 209 4.39 -12.17 14.62
N PHE A 210 3.31 -11.44 14.88
CA PHE A 210 2.96 -10.21 14.17
C PHE A 210 3.40 -8.95 14.91
N SER A 211 3.95 -9.10 16.12
CA SER A 211 4.31 -7.99 16.98
C SER A 211 5.16 -6.96 16.24
N PRO A 212 4.84 -5.65 16.34
CA PRO A 212 5.70 -4.62 15.77
C PRO A 212 7.03 -4.49 16.53
N GLN A 213 7.22 -5.22 17.63
CA GLN A 213 8.47 -5.31 18.38
C GLN A 213 9.22 -6.63 18.15
N ARG A 214 8.76 -7.50 17.23
CA ARG A 214 9.42 -8.76 16.91
C ARG A 214 10.86 -8.55 16.41
N HIS A 215 11.69 -9.55 16.61
CA HIS A 215 13.06 -9.56 16.08
C HIS A 215 13.05 -9.84 14.57
N PHE A 216 13.77 -9.02 13.81
CA PHE A 216 13.94 -9.26 12.38
C PHE A 216 14.91 -10.42 12.14
N THR A 217 14.57 -11.25 11.15
CA THR A 217 15.50 -12.25 10.63
C THR A 217 16.65 -11.58 9.88
N ALA A 218 17.77 -12.30 9.69
CA ALA A 218 18.90 -11.80 8.90
C ALA A 218 18.50 -11.41 7.46
N GLN A 219 17.53 -12.12 6.87
CA GLN A 219 17.01 -11.78 5.54
C GLN A 219 16.25 -10.44 5.54
N ALA A 220 15.46 -10.17 6.58
CA ALA A 220 14.78 -8.90 6.75
C ALA A 220 15.78 -7.75 6.98
N ALA A 221 16.88 -7.99 7.70
CA ALA A 221 17.97 -7.02 7.85
C ALA A 221 18.67 -6.71 6.51
N LYS A 222 18.88 -7.70 5.64
CA LYS A 222 19.41 -7.47 4.28
C LYS A 222 18.46 -6.61 3.44
N LYS A 223 17.15 -6.89 3.50
CA LYS A 223 16.14 -6.05 2.84
C LYS A 223 16.14 -4.63 3.40
N LEU A 224 16.24 -4.45 4.73
CA LEU A 224 16.37 -3.14 5.36
C LEU A 224 17.50 -2.32 4.71
N ALA A 225 18.67 -2.92 4.50
CA ALA A 225 19.81 -2.26 3.86
C ALA A 225 19.50 -1.84 2.41
N ILE A 226 18.85 -2.72 1.63
CA ILE A 226 18.45 -2.41 0.24
C ILE A 226 17.43 -1.26 0.22
N HIS A 227 16.40 -1.31 1.07
CA HIS A 227 15.40 -0.25 1.13
C HIS A 227 15.99 1.07 1.64
N GLY A 228 16.90 1.01 2.62
CA GLY A 228 17.69 2.15 3.08
C GLY A 228 18.50 2.78 1.94
N ALA A 229 19.13 1.97 1.08
CA ALA A 229 19.85 2.47 -0.09
C ALA A 229 18.92 3.20 -1.09
N HIS A 230 17.71 2.69 -1.32
CA HIS A 230 16.71 3.40 -2.13
C HIS A 230 16.29 4.73 -1.51
N THR A 231 16.08 4.77 -0.19
CA THR A 231 15.75 6.01 0.53
C THR A 231 16.88 7.03 0.45
N VAL A 232 18.12 6.61 0.72
CA VAL A 232 19.30 7.47 0.57
C VAL A 232 19.44 7.97 -0.85
N LYS A 233 19.30 7.10 -1.87
CA LYS A 233 19.34 7.50 -3.28
C LYS A 233 18.23 8.50 -3.62
N GLY A 234 17.02 8.31 -3.11
CA GLY A 234 15.90 9.23 -3.31
C GLY A 234 16.12 10.59 -2.66
N LEU A 235 16.77 10.62 -1.49
CA LEU A 235 17.16 11.83 -0.79
C LEU A 235 18.35 12.54 -1.44
N THR A 236 19.39 11.84 -1.88
CA THR A 236 20.53 12.47 -2.57
C THR A 236 20.12 13.08 -3.91
N LYS A 237 19.16 12.45 -4.60
CA LYS A 237 18.52 13.03 -5.79
C LYS A 237 17.83 14.38 -5.54
N HIS A 238 17.49 14.74 -4.29
CA HIS A 238 16.97 16.07 -3.95
C HIS A 238 17.95 17.18 -4.32
N ILE A 239 19.24 16.92 -4.11
CA ILE A 239 20.32 17.91 -4.23
C ILE A 239 20.78 18.03 -5.69
N LEU A 240 20.49 17.03 -6.53
CA LEU A 240 20.87 17.03 -7.94
C LEU A 240 19.87 17.83 -8.81
N PRO A 241 20.36 18.65 -9.76
CA PRO A 241 19.50 19.36 -10.69
C PRO A 241 18.64 18.39 -11.52
N CYS A 242 17.43 18.82 -11.88
CA CYS A 242 16.57 18.05 -12.76
C CYS A 242 17.05 18.15 -14.20
N GLY A 243 17.25 17.02 -14.87
CA GLY A 243 17.41 17.00 -16.33
C GLY A 243 16.13 17.42 -17.08
N ASN A 244 14.99 17.50 -16.40
CA ASN A 244 13.72 18.01 -16.94
C ASN A 244 13.39 19.36 -16.29
N LYS A 245 13.35 20.43 -17.09
CA LYS A 245 13.12 21.81 -16.63
C LYS A 245 11.70 22.04 -16.07
N ASN A 246 10.78 21.08 -16.19
CA ASN A 246 9.37 21.30 -15.90
C ASN A 246 8.88 20.84 -14.51
N ILE A 247 9.60 20.02 -13.72
CA ILE A 247 9.25 19.72 -12.31
C ILE A 247 10.48 19.22 -11.51
N THR A 248 10.68 19.76 -10.30
CA THR A 248 11.26 19.03 -9.17
C THR A 248 10.47 19.36 -7.93
N GLU A 249 9.79 18.35 -7.40
CA GLU A 249 9.29 18.44 -6.04
C GLU A 249 9.77 17.28 -5.21
N ASN A 250 9.99 17.64 -3.95
CA ASN A 250 10.41 16.75 -2.92
C ASN A 250 9.18 16.43 -2.09
N CYS A 251 8.97 15.14 -1.89
CA CYS A 251 7.89 14.65 -1.08
C CYS A 251 7.91 15.37 0.27
N PRO A 252 6.82 16.05 0.69
CA PRO A 252 6.75 16.79 1.95
C PRO A 252 6.80 15.87 3.18
N HIS A 253 6.81 14.54 2.99
CA HIS A 253 7.03 13.58 4.07
C HIS A 253 8.45 13.67 4.64
N MET A 254 9.46 13.41 3.81
CA MET A 254 10.89 13.36 4.23
C MET A 254 11.86 13.93 3.19
N GLY A 255 11.36 14.54 2.13
CA GLY A 255 12.20 15.20 1.13
C GLY A 255 12.75 14.29 0.04
N CYS A 256 12.21 13.08 -0.16
CA CYS A 256 12.59 12.26 -1.31
C CYS A 256 12.09 12.88 -2.61
N ARG A 257 12.91 12.87 -3.66
CA ARG A 257 12.48 13.34 -4.98
C ARG A 257 11.36 12.45 -5.53
N LEU A 258 10.31 13.09 -6.04
CA LEU A 258 9.18 12.40 -6.68
C LEU A 258 9.53 11.93 -8.10
N GLU A 259 8.91 10.84 -8.52
CA GLU A 259 9.08 10.23 -9.84
C GLU A 259 7.72 10.20 -10.57
N TRP A 260 7.70 10.49 -11.87
CA TRP A 260 6.45 10.53 -12.64
C TRP A 260 5.96 9.13 -13.00
N ASN A 261 4.66 8.89 -12.79
CA ASN A 261 3.94 7.69 -13.17
C ASN A 261 3.00 7.99 -14.35
N PRO A 262 3.35 7.60 -15.58
CA PRO A 262 2.52 7.88 -16.74
C PRO A 262 1.26 7.01 -16.81
N ASP A 263 1.21 5.85 -16.13
CA ASP A 263 0.02 4.98 -16.15
C ASP A 263 -1.17 5.58 -15.38
N GLU A 264 -0.89 6.41 -14.38
CA GLU A 264 -1.88 6.99 -13.47
C GLU A 264 -1.81 8.52 -13.40
N GLU A 265 -0.97 9.12 -14.24
CA GLU A 265 -0.72 10.57 -14.28
C GLU A 265 -0.43 11.19 -12.90
N SER A 266 0.38 10.48 -12.10
CA SER A 266 0.70 10.87 -10.72
C SER A 266 2.20 11.02 -10.48
N TYR A 267 2.56 11.80 -9.47
CA TYR A 267 3.90 11.83 -8.90
C TYR A 267 3.99 10.88 -7.72
N ASP A 268 4.91 9.93 -7.79
CA ASP A 268 5.05 8.85 -6.82
C ASP A 268 6.40 8.97 -6.09
N CYS A 269 6.37 8.90 -4.76
CA CYS A 269 7.57 8.92 -3.93
C CYS A 269 8.20 7.51 -3.85
N PRO A 270 9.43 7.29 -4.34
CA PRO A 270 10.04 5.96 -4.34
C PRO A 270 10.47 5.44 -2.96
N CYS A 271 10.53 6.32 -1.95
CA CYS A 271 10.93 5.97 -0.60
C CYS A 271 9.80 5.23 0.14
N HIS A 272 8.68 5.94 0.36
CA HIS A 272 7.55 5.48 1.17
C HIS A 272 6.19 5.64 0.46
N GLY A 273 6.20 5.83 -0.86
CA GLY A 273 4.99 5.69 -1.70
C GLY A 273 3.93 6.77 -1.56
N SER A 274 4.22 7.95 -0.99
CA SER A 274 3.30 9.08 -1.11
C SER A 274 3.06 9.43 -2.57
N ARG A 275 1.81 9.79 -2.89
CA ARG A 275 1.37 10.07 -4.26
C ARG A 275 0.70 11.42 -4.36
N PHE A 276 0.90 12.09 -5.49
CA PHE A 276 0.34 13.41 -5.76
C PHE A 276 -0.22 13.45 -7.18
N ASP A 277 -1.29 14.23 -7.38
CA ASP A 277 -1.84 14.46 -8.72
C ASP A 277 -0.90 15.34 -9.55
N ARG A 278 -1.33 15.70 -10.75
CA ARG A 278 -0.53 16.53 -11.65
C ARG A 278 -0.24 17.87 -10.98
N GLU A 279 -1.22 18.45 -10.30
CA GLU A 279 -1.18 19.75 -9.67
C GLU A 279 -0.34 19.78 -8.38
N GLY A 280 -0.06 18.61 -7.80
CA GLY A 280 0.71 18.44 -6.56
C GLY A 280 -0.15 18.20 -5.32
N HIS A 281 -1.47 18.04 -5.48
CA HIS A 281 -2.35 17.68 -4.38
C HIS A 281 -2.11 16.24 -3.94
N LEU A 282 -2.13 16.01 -2.64
CA LEU A 282 -1.92 14.71 -2.05
C LEU A 282 -3.04 13.72 -2.43
N ILE A 283 -2.66 12.63 -3.11
CA ILE A 283 -3.54 11.48 -3.40
C ILE A 283 -3.42 10.44 -2.30
N ASP A 284 -2.19 10.05 -1.93
CA ASP A 284 -1.95 8.99 -0.93
C ASP A 284 -0.74 9.29 -0.03
N GLY A 285 -0.85 8.85 1.22
CA GLY A 285 0.15 9.04 2.27
C GLY A 285 1.41 8.17 2.10
N PRO A 286 2.39 8.27 3.01
CA PRO A 286 2.32 8.87 4.35
C PRO A 286 2.41 10.39 4.45
N ALA A 287 2.76 11.11 3.37
CA ALA A 287 2.68 12.56 3.36
C ALA A 287 1.30 13.05 3.83
N GLN A 288 1.27 14.15 4.57
CA GLN A 288 0.04 14.70 5.14
C GLN A 288 -0.43 15.97 4.43
N ASN A 289 0.43 16.57 3.62
CA ASN A 289 0.20 17.82 2.91
C ASN A 289 0.55 17.65 1.43
N ASP A 290 0.03 18.56 0.61
CA ASP A 290 0.37 18.71 -0.80
C ASP A 290 1.85 19.03 -0.99
N CYS A 291 2.39 18.67 -2.15
CA CYS A 291 3.74 19.06 -2.51
C CYS A 291 3.74 20.50 -3.09
N LYS A 292 4.79 21.27 -2.79
CA LYS A 292 4.92 22.67 -3.25
C LYS A 292 5.62 22.76 -4.61
N ARG A 293 4.91 23.20 -5.65
CA ARG A 293 5.51 23.53 -6.96
C ARG A 293 6.54 24.64 -6.85
N ARG A 294 7.70 24.46 -7.49
CA ARG A 294 8.53 25.60 -7.90
C ARG A 294 7.74 26.37 -8.96
N LYS A 295 7.40 27.63 -8.70
CA LYS A 295 6.87 28.54 -9.73
C LYS A 295 7.88 28.57 -10.87
N MET A 296 7.42 28.34 -12.10
CA MET A 296 8.22 28.60 -13.29
C MET A 296 8.61 30.08 -13.25
N GLN A 297 9.91 30.38 -13.23
CA GLN A 297 10.36 31.68 -13.73
C GLN A 297 10.25 31.59 -15.25
N GLU A 298 9.44 32.46 -15.83
CA GLU A 298 9.29 32.65 -17.28
C GLU A 298 10.65 32.95 -17.94
#